data_AF-A0AAW0YTE7-F1
#
_entry.id   AF-A0AAW0YTE7-F1
#
_cell.length_a   1.000
_cell.length_b   1.000
_cell.length_c   1.000
_cell.angle_alpha   90.00
_cell.angle_beta   90.00
_cell.angle_gamma   90.00
#
_symmetry.space_group_name_H-M   'P 1'
#
loop_
_entity.id
_entity.type
_entity.pdbx_description
1 polymer ?
#
loop_
_entity_poly.entity_id
_entity_poly.type
_entity_poly.pdbx_seq_one_letter_code
_entity_poly.pdbx_strand_id
1 'polypeptide(L)'
;MSFRATTPMFNFLRGGAARRIGSPKSRLPTFAALTIVGGAVWISVSNEGLRDSLKAPFLVHADSAATDFRDDPKSQAPFRVDPDTSIAFPLTFTTTSPSPSLTLVGLGVRKVSFLRVKVYSAGFYLDERFTNDLHNIPGWHTFTAQHLLTPPTTSPSDLLGAPQLSGEGLIRSLLDRPIACAVRIVPNRNTDFGHLRDAFTRALVARQKIARTAGTLTESDESRIAESIQLLKSFFPSQTVMKGKDVVLLRPPEGGLVVEFEGKVLGRVNDPWIGKELMLTYFADKDVISDKLKEDVAQGLEKLIRK
;
A
#
# COMPACT_ATOMS: atom_id res chain seq x y z
N MET A 1 78.99 -16.90 -11.44
CA MET A 1 78.96 -17.26 -10.00
C MET A 1 77.48 -17.27 -9.62
N SER A 2 76.69 -18.34 -9.74
CA SER A 2 76.75 -19.76 -9.34
C SER A 2 76.71 -20.02 -7.83
N PHE A 3 75.81 -20.95 -7.49
CA PHE A 3 75.62 -21.76 -6.26
C PHE A 3 74.71 -21.19 -5.17
N ARG A 4 73.80 -21.95 -4.52
CA ARG A 4 73.35 -23.37 -4.57
C ARG A 4 72.05 -23.43 -3.72
N ALA A 5 70.94 -24.01 -4.16
CA ALA A 5 70.46 -25.40 -3.93
C ALA A 5 70.23 -25.75 -2.43
N THR A 6 69.19 -26.46 -1.97
CA THR A 6 68.60 -27.74 -2.43
C THR A 6 67.28 -28.08 -1.70
N THR A 7 66.38 -28.77 -2.41
CA THR A 7 65.23 -29.63 -1.97
C THR A 7 65.71 -30.90 -1.21
N PRO A 8 64.89 -31.85 -0.65
CA PRO A 8 63.95 -32.71 -1.42
C PRO A 8 62.70 -33.35 -0.72
N MET A 9 61.78 -33.81 -1.58
CA MET A 9 60.96 -35.06 -1.63
C MET A 9 60.36 -35.72 -0.37
N PHE A 10 59.09 -36.17 -0.47
CA PHE A 10 58.73 -37.56 -0.88
C PHE A 10 57.23 -37.75 -1.18
N ASN A 11 56.97 -38.51 -2.25
CA ASN A 11 55.69 -39.11 -2.67
C ASN A 11 55.44 -40.46 -1.94
N PHE A 12 54.19 -40.95 -1.97
CA PHE A 12 53.70 -42.34 -2.20
C PHE A 12 52.29 -42.49 -1.58
N LEU A 13 51.21 -42.57 -2.36
CA LEU A 13 50.57 -43.73 -2.99
C LEU A 13 49.64 -44.59 -2.08
N ARG A 14 48.34 -44.55 -2.45
CA ARG A 14 47.37 -45.65 -2.67
C ARG A 14 47.22 -46.80 -1.64
N GLY A 15 45.96 -47.06 -1.27
CA GLY A 15 45.49 -48.40 -0.88
C GLY A 15 44.26 -48.38 0.02
N GLY A 16 43.10 -48.82 -0.48
CA GLY A 16 41.84 -48.86 0.27
C GLY A 16 41.55 -50.19 0.97
N ALA A 17 40.58 -50.18 1.88
CA ALA A 17 39.69 -51.31 2.22
C ALA A 17 38.52 -50.80 3.09
N ALA A 18 37.35 -51.39 2.88
CA ALA A 18 36.06 -51.01 3.41
C ALA A 18 35.81 -51.43 4.88
N ARG A 19 34.94 -50.70 5.58
CA ARG A 19 33.95 -51.30 6.51
C ARG A 19 32.73 -50.40 6.72
N ARG A 20 31.56 -51.03 6.68
CA ARG A 20 30.21 -50.49 6.90
C ARG A 20 29.97 -50.10 8.36
N ILE A 21 29.01 -49.19 8.58
CA ILE A 21 27.76 -49.31 9.38
C ILE A 21 27.40 -47.94 9.97
N GLY A 22 26.15 -47.52 9.80
CA GLY A 22 25.50 -46.53 10.69
C GLY A 22 24.74 -45.41 10.00
N SER A 23 23.49 -45.67 9.60
CA SER A 23 22.50 -44.64 9.23
C SER A 23 22.02 -43.83 10.44
N PRO A 24 21.67 -42.54 10.26
CA PRO A 24 20.55 -41.95 10.98
C PRO A 24 19.43 -41.49 10.02
N LYS A 25 18.21 -41.82 10.44
CA LYS A 25 16.95 -41.70 9.71
C LYS A 25 16.51 -40.23 9.57
N SER A 26 16.18 -39.82 8.35
CA SER A 26 15.42 -38.61 8.06
C SER A 26 13.94 -38.83 8.42
N ARG A 27 13.34 -37.88 9.15
CA ARG A 27 11.90 -37.83 9.42
C ARG A 27 11.28 -36.80 8.47
N LEU A 28 10.52 -37.28 7.48
CA LEU A 28 9.54 -36.50 6.73
C LEU A 28 8.23 -36.41 7.55
N PRO A 29 7.52 -35.28 7.57
CA PRO A 29 6.20 -35.19 8.17
C PRO A 29 5.13 -35.77 7.21
N THR A 30 4.37 -36.71 7.72
CA THR A 30 3.24 -37.36 7.05
C THR A 30 2.05 -36.40 6.97
N PHE A 31 1.54 -36.15 5.76
CA PHE A 31 0.23 -35.54 5.55
C PHE A 31 -0.85 -36.56 5.89
N ALA A 32 -1.67 -36.28 6.90
CA ALA A 32 -2.89 -37.03 7.16
C ALA A 32 -4.01 -36.47 6.26
N ALA A 33 -4.37 -37.23 5.23
CA ALA A 33 -5.57 -37.01 4.44
C ALA A 33 -6.79 -37.48 5.23
N LEU A 34 -7.70 -36.55 5.54
CA LEU A 34 -8.99 -36.86 6.16
C LEU A 34 -9.98 -37.21 5.05
N THR A 35 -10.25 -38.50 4.87
CA THR A 35 -11.34 -39.04 4.05
C THR A 35 -12.66 -38.84 4.79
N ILE A 36 -13.49 -37.89 4.34
CA ILE A 36 -14.90 -37.82 4.77
C ILE A 36 -15.69 -38.80 3.90
N VAL A 37 -16.05 -39.92 4.51
CA VAL A 37 -16.97 -40.93 3.99
C VAL A 37 -18.38 -40.34 3.95
N GLY A 38 -19.07 -40.55 2.83
CA GLY A 38 -20.44 -40.11 2.60
C GLY A 38 -21.46 -40.79 3.52
N GLY A 39 -22.46 -40.01 3.94
CA GLY A 39 -23.69 -40.48 4.53
C GLY A 39 -24.84 -39.63 3.99
N ALA A 40 -25.56 -40.17 3.01
CA ALA A 40 -26.81 -39.60 2.53
C ALA A 40 -27.92 -39.96 3.52
N VAL A 41 -28.54 -38.96 4.16
CA VAL A 41 -29.78 -39.13 4.91
C VAL A 41 -30.91 -38.58 4.04
N TRP A 42 -31.70 -39.50 3.50
CA TRP A 42 -32.99 -39.19 2.87
C TRP A 42 -34.03 -39.06 3.98
N ILE A 43 -34.57 -37.86 4.17
CA ILE A 43 -35.83 -37.66 4.89
C ILE A 43 -36.89 -37.34 3.85
N SER A 44 -37.75 -38.34 3.61
CA SER A 44 -39.00 -38.19 2.90
C SER A 44 -40.04 -37.71 3.90
N VAL A 45 -40.57 -36.50 3.73
CA VAL A 45 -41.81 -36.07 4.40
C VAL A 45 -42.79 -35.65 3.32
N SER A 46 -43.90 -36.38 3.34
CA SER A 46 -45.07 -36.27 2.50
C SER A 46 -45.76 -34.92 2.64
N ASN A 47 -46.24 -34.48 1.48
CA ASN A 47 -47.04 -33.30 1.16
C ASN A 47 -48.36 -33.24 1.94
N GLU A 48 -48.70 -32.11 2.57
CA GLU A 48 -50.04 -31.46 2.52
C GLU A 48 -49.97 -30.05 3.15
N GLY A 49 -50.38 -29.04 2.39
CA GLY A 49 -51.01 -27.82 2.92
C GLY A 49 -50.12 -26.71 3.48
N LEU A 50 -49.64 -25.81 2.62
CA LEU A 50 -50.03 -24.39 2.68
C LEU A 50 -49.54 -23.68 1.41
N ARG A 51 -50.48 -23.36 0.53
CA ARG A 51 -50.30 -22.34 -0.49
C ARG A 51 -50.45 -21.00 0.20
N ASP A 52 -49.44 -20.15 0.14
CA ASP A 52 -49.65 -18.76 -0.29
C ASP A 52 -48.34 -17.98 -0.41
N SER A 53 -48.35 -17.12 -1.43
CA SER A 53 -47.44 -15.99 -1.64
C SER A 53 -46.02 -16.33 -2.07
N LEU A 54 -45.76 -16.21 -3.37
CA LEU A 54 -44.55 -15.59 -3.94
C LEU A 54 -44.74 -15.45 -5.46
N LYS A 55 -45.38 -14.35 -5.87
CA LYS A 55 -45.23 -13.77 -7.21
C LYS A 55 -44.89 -12.30 -7.03
N ALA A 56 -43.61 -11.96 -7.16
CA ALA A 56 -43.17 -10.62 -7.51
C ALA A 56 -41.96 -10.75 -8.45
N PRO A 57 -41.95 -10.04 -9.59
CA PRO A 57 -40.91 -10.17 -10.59
C PRO A 57 -39.58 -9.61 -10.09
N PHE A 58 -38.51 -10.28 -10.49
CA PHE A 58 -37.11 -9.94 -10.24
C PHE A 58 -36.81 -8.55 -10.81
N LEU A 59 -36.77 -7.54 -9.94
CA LEU A 59 -36.34 -6.18 -10.29
C LEU A 59 -34.87 -6.05 -9.87
N VAL A 60 -33.99 -6.09 -10.87
CA VAL A 60 -32.55 -5.87 -10.71
C VAL A 60 -32.35 -4.40 -10.34
N HIS A 61 -32.18 -4.10 -9.06
CA HIS A 61 -31.65 -2.81 -8.63
C HIS A 61 -30.14 -2.81 -8.91
N ALA A 62 -29.75 -2.16 -10.00
CA ALA A 62 -28.39 -1.70 -10.21
C ALA A 62 -28.13 -0.54 -9.23
N ASP A 63 -27.60 -0.86 -8.04
CA ASP A 63 -27.11 0.16 -7.11
C ASP A 63 -25.86 0.83 -7.71
N SER A 64 -26.10 1.96 -8.38
CA SER A 64 -25.05 2.95 -8.60
C SER A 64 -24.76 3.58 -7.24
N ALA A 65 -23.54 3.38 -6.74
CA ALA A 65 -23.09 3.98 -5.48
C ALA A 65 -23.27 5.50 -5.52
N ALA A 66 -24.28 6.00 -4.81
CA ALA A 66 -24.44 7.42 -4.57
C ALA A 66 -23.31 7.89 -3.65
N THR A 67 -22.61 8.94 -4.07
CA THR A 67 -21.72 9.71 -3.19
C THR A 67 -22.56 10.30 -2.06
N ASP A 68 -22.51 9.68 -0.88
CA ASP A 68 -23.24 10.11 0.32
C ASP A 68 -22.54 11.33 0.92
N PHE A 69 -22.97 12.52 0.49
CA PHE A 69 -22.62 13.79 1.12
C PHE A 69 -23.59 14.01 2.29
N ARG A 70 -23.13 13.78 3.51
CA ARG A 70 -23.85 14.22 4.71
C ARG A 70 -23.20 15.52 5.19
N ASP A 71 -24.01 16.44 5.72
CA ASP A 71 -23.52 17.63 6.42
C ASP A 71 -23.46 17.33 7.93
N ASP A 72 -22.35 17.66 8.58
CA ASP A 72 -22.16 17.55 10.04
C ASP A 72 -22.46 18.94 10.62
N PRO A 73 -23.40 19.08 11.56
CA PRO A 73 -23.80 20.36 12.11
C PRO A 73 -22.69 21.13 12.86
N LYS A 74 -21.49 20.57 13.07
CA LYS A 74 -20.38 21.27 13.75
C LYS A 74 -19.18 21.64 12.87
N SER A 75 -19.17 21.29 11.58
CA SER A 75 -18.16 21.78 10.63
C SER A 75 -18.78 21.95 9.25
N GLN A 76 -18.93 23.19 8.79
CA GLN A 76 -19.49 23.56 7.47
C GLN A 76 -18.64 23.10 6.26
N ALA A 77 -17.64 22.23 6.45
CA ALA A 77 -16.82 21.72 5.36
C ALA A 77 -17.46 20.44 4.79
N PRO A 78 -17.69 20.38 3.46
CA PRO A 78 -18.25 19.17 2.86
C PRO A 78 -17.29 17.99 3.08
N PHE A 79 -17.84 16.79 3.26
CA PHE A 79 -17.06 15.57 3.48
C PHE A 79 -17.57 14.38 2.68
N ARG A 80 -16.73 13.34 2.62
CA ARG A 80 -17.08 12.00 2.12
C ARG A 80 -16.85 10.97 3.21
N VAL A 81 -17.76 10.03 3.35
CA VAL A 81 -17.68 8.96 4.36
C VAL A 81 -17.10 7.69 3.75
N ASP A 82 -16.16 7.05 4.45
CA ASP A 82 -15.72 5.70 4.09
C ASP A 82 -16.85 4.70 4.41
N PRO A 83 -17.42 4.01 3.40
CA PRO A 83 -18.54 3.09 3.59
C PRO A 83 -18.17 1.88 4.47
N ASP A 84 -16.89 1.50 4.55
CA ASP A 84 -16.46 0.36 5.34
C ASP A 84 -16.33 0.69 6.84
N THR A 85 -16.07 1.93 7.23
CA THR A 85 -15.77 2.30 8.62
C THR A 85 -16.64 3.40 9.19
N SER A 86 -17.44 4.05 8.34
CA SER A 86 -18.23 5.24 8.66
C SER A 86 -17.38 6.44 9.11
N ILE A 87 -16.08 6.46 8.80
CA ILE A 87 -15.18 7.57 9.10
C ILE A 87 -15.33 8.65 8.02
N ALA A 88 -15.52 9.91 8.44
CA ALA A 88 -15.63 11.06 7.55
C ALA A 88 -14.27 11.68 7.20
N PHE A 89 -14.13 12.03 5.92
CA PHE A 89 -12.97 12.71 5.35
C PHE A 89 -13.43 14.02 4.69
N PRO A 90 -12.91 15.19 5.11
CA PRO A 90 -13.29 16.45 4.47
C PRO A 90 -12.87 16.44 2.99
N LEU A 91 -13.66 17.08 2.13
CA LEU A 91 -13.33 17.19 0.70
C LEU A 91 -12.14 18.12 0.46
N THR A 92 -11.95 19.09 1.36
CA THR A 92 -10.84 20.03 1.32
C THR A 92 -10.24 20.13 2.70
N PHE A 93 -8.92 20.14 2.78
CA PHE A 93 -8.20 20.09 4.04
C PHE A 93 -6.94 20.95 3.96
N THR A 94 -6.73 21.75 5.00
CA THR A 94 -5.50 22.52 5.22
C THR A 94 -4.70 21.87 6.33
N THR A 95 -3.44 21.62 6.07
CA THR A 95 -2.50 21.09 7.07
C THR A 95 -2.04 22.17 8.04
N THR A 96 -1.51 21.75 9.18
CA THR A 96 -0.89 22.67 10.16
C THR A 96 0.38 23.29 9.58
N SER A 97 1.15 22.48 8.86
CA SER A 97 2.34 22.91 8.14
C SER A 97 1.96 23.69 6.89
N PRO A 98 2.72 24.72 6.51
CA PRO A 98 2.47 25.48 5.28
C PRO A 98 2.40 24.56 4.07
N SER A 99 1.22 24.49 3.45
CA SER A 99 0.94 23.72 2.23
C SER A 99 -0.19 24.41 1.47
N PRO A 100 -0.25 24.26 0.14
CA PRO A 100 -1.45 24.54 -0.64
C PRO A 100 -2.68 23.81 -0.11
N SER A 101 -3.87 24.32 -0.45
CA SER A 101 -5.15 23.63 -0.26
C SER A 101 -5.10 22.25 -0.90
N LEU A 102 -5.49 21.22 -0.15
CA LEU A 102 -5.50 19.85 -0.63
C LEU A 102 -6.94 19.35 -0.77
N THR A 103 -7.24 18.75 -1.92
CA THR A 103 -8.55 18.17 -2.23
C THR A 103 -8.51 16.65 -2.10
N LEU A 104 -9.56 16.06 -1.52
CA LEU A 104 -9.72 14.62 -1.40
C LEU A 104 -9.90 13.99 -2.79
N VAL A 105 -8.98 13.10 -3.15
CA VAL A 105 -9.05 12.34 -4.41
C VAL A 105 -9.78 11.02 -4.18
N GLY A 106 -9.31 10.25 -3.20
CA GLY A 106 -9.77 8.89 -2.92
C GLY A 106 -9.69 8.57 -1.43
N LEU A 107 -10.52 7.65 -0.95
CA LEU A 107 -10.46 7.12 0.40
C LEU A 107 -10.64 5.60 0.39
N GLY A 108 -10.24 4.95 1.48
CA GLY A 108 -10.52 3.54 1.65
C GLY A 108 -9.96 2.95 2.93
N VAL A 109 -10.56 1.85 3.33
CA VAL A 109 -10.17 1.09 4.50
C VAL A 109 -8.96 0.21 4.23
N ARG A 110 -8.04 0.14 5.19
CA ARG A 110 -7.03 -0.92 5.26
C ARG A 110 -7.55 -2.09 6.07
N LYS A 111 -7.47 -3.28 5.48
CA LYS A 111 -7.78 -4.56 6.12
C LYS A 111 -6.49 -5.37 6.30
N VAL A 112 -6.35 -6.11 7.39
CA VAL A 112 -5.21 -7.00 7.64
C VAL A 112 -5.66 -8.43 7.85
N SER A 113 -4.74 -9.37 7.53
CA SER A 113 -4.89 -10.83 7.62
C SER A 113 -6.02 -11.42 6.77
N PHE A 114 -6.13 -12.75 6.75
CA PHE A 114 -7.21 -13.48 6.08
C PHE A 114 -8.60 -13.16 6.67
N LEU A 115 -8.65 -12.73 7.94
CA LEU A 115 -9.89 -12.31 8.62
C LEU A 115 -10.34 -10.90 8.24
N ARG A 116 -9.57 -10.19 7.39
CA ARG A 116 -9.92 -8.87 6.84
C ARG A 116 -10.27 -7.84 7.91
N VAL A 117 -9.53 -7.84 9.02
CA VAL A 117 -9.75 -6.94 10.15
C VAL A 117 -9.47 -5.50 9.74
N LYS A 118 -10.45 -4.61 9.90
CA LYS A 118 -10.36 -3.18 9.58
C LYS A 118 -9.44 -2.47 10.59
N VAL A 119 -8.32 -1.91 10.13
CA VAL A 119 -7.33 -1.26 11.02
C VAL A 119 -7.51 0.24 11.04
N TYR A 120 -7.59 0.86 9.87
CA TYR A 120 -7.79 2.30 9.69
C TYR A 120 -8.49 2.57 8.36
N SER A 121 -9.01 3.78 8.22
CA SER A 121 -9.34 4.36 6.92
C SER A 121 -8.29 5.40 6.56
N ALA A 122 -7.97 5.49 5.28
CA ALA A 122 -7.07 6.50 4.75
C ALA A 122 -7.79 7.33 3.69
N GLY A 123 -7.47 8.61 3.61
CA GLY A 123 -7.82 9.50 2.51
C GLY A 123 -6.56 10.04 1.86
N PHE A 124 -6.49 9.98 0.54
CA PHE A 124 -5.42 10.59 -0.25
C PHE A 124 -5.88 11.93 -0.80
N TYR A 125 -5.06 12.94 -0.56
CA TYR A 125 -5.32 14.32 -0.93
C TYR A 125 -4.22 14.83 -1.86
N LEU A 126 -4.60 15.68 -2.80
CA LEU A 126 -3.70 16.26 -3.80
C LEU A 126 -3.87 17.79 -3.83
N ASP A 127 -2.79 18.50 -4.15
CA ASP A 127 -2.82 19.95 -4.39
C ASP A 127 -3.90 20.32 -5.40
N GLU A 128 -4.86 21.14 -4.96
CA GLU A 128 -6.00 21.57 -5.77
C GLU A 128 -5.56 22.23 -7.07
N ARG A 129 -4.47 23.02 -7.04
CA ARG A 129 -3.95 23.76 -8.20
C ARG A 129 -3.45 22.82 -9.29
N PHE A 130 -3.00 21.63 -8.91
CA PHE A 130 -2.42 20.66 -9.82
C PHE A 130 -3.45 19.71 -10.43
N THR A 131 -4.68 19.71 -9.90
CA THR A 131 -5.75 18.86 -10.42
C THR A 131 -6.12 19.19 -11.87
N ASN A 132 -6.04 20.47 -12.27
CA ASN A 132 -6.31 20.89 -13.64
C ASN A 132 -5.15 20.56 -14.60
N ASP A 133 -3.92 20.45 -14.10
CA ASP A 133 -2.71 20.24 -14.90
C ASP A 133 -2.36 18.77 -15.12
N LEU A 134 -3.10 17.84 -14.51
CA LEU A 134 -2.88 16.39 -14.62
C LEU A 134 -2.75 15.93 -16.09
N HIS A 135 -3.57 16.44 -16.99
CA HIS A 135 -3.57 16.07 -18.41
C HIS A 135 -2.25 16.39 -19.14
N ASN A 136 -1.46 17.34 -18.64
CA ASN A 136 -0.19 17.76 -19.25
C ASN A 136 1.01 16.91 -18.81
N ILE A 137 0.80 15.95 -17.92
CA ILE A 137 1.87 15.06 -17.45
C ILE A 137 2.01 13.89 -18.43
N PRO A 138 3.25 13.50 -18.83
CA PRO A 138 3.46 12.32 -19.65
C PRO A 138 2.79 11.07 -19.06
N GLY A 139 1.95 10.40 -19.86
CA GLY A 139 1.19 9.22 -19.46
C GLY A 139 -0.18 9.50 -18.81
N TRP A 140 -0.52 10.77 -18.55
CA TRP A 140 -1.78 11.14 -17.90
C TRP A 140 -2.87 11.64 -18.86
N HIS A 141 -2.52 12.06 -20.07
CA HIS A 141 -3.47 12.54 -21.10
C HIS A 141 -4.52 11.50 -21.51
N THR A 142 -4.18 10.20 -21.45
CA THR A 142 -5.10 9.08 -21.72
C THR A 142 -5.44 8.31 -20.45
N PHE A 143 -5.18 8.88 -19.27
CA PHE A 143 -5.39 8.17 -18.02
C PHE A 143 -6.84 7.73 -17.83
N THR A 144 -7.01 6.48 -17.44
CA THR A 144 -8.26 5.91 -16.94
C THR A 144 -7.96 5.24 -15.60
N ALA A 145 -8.99 5.03 -14.76
CA ALA A 145 -8.80 4.34 -13.49
C ALA A 145 -8.13 2.97 -13.69
N GLN A 146 -8.42 2.28 -14.80
CA GLN A 146 -7.87 0.97 -15.10
C GLN A 146 -6.34 0.96 -15.22
N HIS A 147 -5.72 2.08 -15.61
CA HIS A 147 -4.26 2.20 -15.70
C HIS A 147 -3.56 2.16 -14.34
N LEU A 148 -4.22 2.65 -13.29
CA LEU A 148 -3.69 2.54 -11.92
C LEU A 148 -3.93 1.14 -11.32
N LEU A 149 -4.97 0.44 -11.78
CA LEU A 149 -5.44 -0.82 -11.20
C LEU A 149 -4.90 -2.07 -11.90
N THR A 150 -4.40 -1.93 -13.13
CA THR A 150 -3.86 -3.05 -13.90
C THR A 150 -2.34 -3.02 -13.89
N PRO A 151 -1.68 -4.17 -13.68
CA PRO A 151 -0.25 -4.29 -13.93
C PRO A 151 0.08 -3.91 -15.39
N PRO A 152 1.25 -3.28 -15.64
CA PRO A 152 1.65 -2.93 -16.99
C PRO A 152 1.81 -4.19 -17.84
N THR A 153 1.36 -4.13 -19.09
CA THR A 153 1.57 -5.15 -20.12
C THR A 153 2.68 -4.69 -21.06
N THR A 154 3.59 -5.58 -21.42
CA THR A 154 4.65 -5.32 -22.42
C THR A 154 4.18 -5.52 -23.86
N SER A 155 2.91 -5.91 -24.08
CA SER A 155 2.37 -6.19 -25.41
C SER A 155 2.06 -4.88 -26.17
N PRO A 156 2.56 -4.69 -27.41
CA PRO A 156 2.28 -3.52 -28.24
C PRO A 156 0.81 -3.34 -28.65
N SER A 157 -0.02 -4.36 -28.42
CA SER A 157 -1.42 -4.45 -28.86
C SER A 157 -2.43 -4.03 -27.80
N ASP A 158 -2.04 -3.19 -26.84
CA ASP A 158 -2.99 -2.71 -25.83
C ASP A 158 -4.03 -1.81 -26.49
N LEU A 159 -5.25 -2.35 -26.63
CA LEU A 159 -6.39 -1.73 -27.31
C LEU A 159 -6.83 -0.43 -26.63
N LEU A 160 -6.44 -0.21 -25.37
CA LEU A 160 -6.80 0.98 -24.59
C LEU A 160 -5.78 2.12 -24.71
N GLY A 161 -4.67 1.94 -25.42
CA GLY A 161 -3.58 2.93 -25.44
C GLY A 161 -3.00 3.15 -24.04
N ALA A 162 -2.86 2.06 -23.27
CA ALA A 162 -2.46 2.13 -21.88
C ALA A 162 -1.08 2.80 -21.71
N PRO A 163 -0.86 3.56 -20.62
CA PRO A 163 0.44 4.08 -20.29
C PRO A 163 1.46 2.96 -20.25
N GLN A 164 2.64 3.22 -20.83
CA GLN A 164 3.79 2.31 -20.73
C GLN A 164 4.30 2.13 -19.29
N LEU A 165 3.76 2.93 -18.35
CA LEU A 165 4.10 2.93 -16.94
C LEU A 165 3.13 2.02 -16.18
N SER A 166 3.66 1.36 -15.15
CA SER A 166 2.83 0.66 -14.16
C SER A 166 1.95 1.65 -13.38
N GLY A 167 0.94 1.16 -12.67
CA GLY A 167 0.13 2.01 -11.79
C GLY A 167 0.98 2.80 -10.78
N GLU A 168 1.93 2.12 -10.13
CA GLU A 168 2.92 2.81 -9.28
C GLU A 168 3.79 3.79 -10.09
N GLY A 169 4.20 3.43 -11.31
CA GLY A 169 4.98 4.28 -12.21
C GLY A 169 4.27 5.57 -12.61
N LEU A 170 2.94 5.54 -12.78
CA LEU A 170 2.11 6.72 -13.03
C LEU A 170 2.09 7.64 -11.81
N ILE A 171 1.85 7.10 -10.61
CA ILE A 171 1.91 7.91 -9.39
C ILE A 171 3.33 8.44 -9.16
N ARG A 172 4.37 7.68 -9.53
CA ARG A 172 5.76 8.14 -9.47
C ARG A 172 5.99 9.35 -10.39
N SER A 173 5.50 9.31 -11.63
CA SER A 173 5.63 10.46 -12.56
C SER A 173 4.90 11.71 -12.06
N LEU A 174 3.77 11.52 -11.38
CA LEU A 174 3.05 12.57 -10.67
C LEU A 174 3.91 13.14 -9.52
N LEU A 175 4.47 12.29 -8.66
CA LEU A 175 5.28 12.68 -7.50
C LEU A 175 6.70 13.15 -7.83
N ASP A 176 7.15 13.03 -9.08
CA ASP A 176 8.39 13.67 -9.56
C ASP A 176 8.19 15.17 -9.84
N ARG A 177 6.95 15.66 -9.77
CA ARG A 177 6.61 17.09 -9.85
C ARG A 177 6.63 17.75 -8.47
N PRO A 178 6.83 19.08 -8.39
CA PRO A 178 6.80 19.84 -7.14
C PRO A 178 5.35 20.10 -6.68
N ILE A 179 4.63 19.02 -6.36
CA ILE A 179 3.21 19.05 -5.97
C ILE A 179 3.07 18.74 -4.49
N ALA A 180 2.06 19.28 -3.82
CA ALA A 180 1.72 18.83 -2.47
C ALA A 180 0.77 17.63 -2.55
N CYS A 181 0.95 16.66 -1.65
CA CYS A 181 -0.02 15.59 -1.44
C CYS A 181 0.02 15.10 0.01
N ALA A 182 -1.08 14.52 0.48
CA ALA A 182 -1.14 13.97 1.82
C ALA A 182 -1.91 12.65 1.88
N VAL A 183 -1.54 11.82 2.85
CA VAL A 183 -2.34 10.67 3.29
C VAL A 183 -2.79 10.94 4.72
N ARG A 184 -4.10 11.11 4.91
CA ARG A 184 -4.73 11.23 6.22
C ARG A 184 -5.18 9.85 6.68
N ILE A 185 -4.69 9.39 7.82
CA ILE A 185 -4.94 8.06 8.38
C ILE A 185 -5.76 8.20 9.65
N VAL A 186 -6.90 7.51 9.72
CA VAL A 186 -7.80 7.54 10.89
C VAL A 186 -8.00 6.12 11.40
N PRO A 187 -7.48 5.77 12.59
CA PRO A 187 -7.63 4.43 13.16
C PRO A 187 -9.09 4.07 13.42
N ASN A 188 -9.49 2.86 13.03
CA ASN A 188 -10.81 2.31 13.33
C ASN A 188 -10.86 1.63 14.73
N ARG A 189 -9.71 1.58 15.41
CA ARG A 189 -9.50 1.07 16.76
C ARG A 189 -8.29 1.75 17.39
N ASN A 190 -8.14 1.65 18.71
CA ASN A 190 -6.93 2.12 19.37
C ASN A 190 -5.71 1.37 18.83
N THR A 191 -4.65 2.12 18.60
CA THR A 191 -3.32 1.61 18.22
C THR A 191 -2.28 2.44 18.97
N ASP A 192 -1.01 2.34 18.61
CA ASP A 192 0.04 3.15 19.21
C ASP A 192 1.00 3.64 18.12
N PHE A 193 1.71 4.71 18.46
CA PHE A 193 2.70 5.31 17.57
C PHE A 193 3.88 4.37 17.30
N GLY A 194 4.17 3.40 18.18
CA GLY A 194 5.18 2.37 17.93
C GLY A 194 4.83 1.54 16.71
N HIS A 195 3.59 1.06 16.63
CA HIS A 195 3.09 0.31 15.47
C HIS A 195 3.11 1.13 14.18
N LEU A 196 2.73 2.41 14.23
CA LEU A 196 2.76 3.31 13.06
C LEU A 196 4.20 3.55 12.60
N ARG A 197 5.09 3.92 13.52
CA ARG A 197 6.53 4.10 13.28
C ARG A 197 7.13 2.87 12.61
N ASP A 198 6.90 1.69 13.19
CA ASP A 198 7.49 0.45 12.71
C ASP A 198 6.90 0.05 11.34
N ALA A 199 5.63 0.36 11.08
CA ALA A 199 5.03 0.17 9.77
C ALA A 199 5.65 1.07 8.69
N PHE A 200 5.79 2.37 8.94
CA PHE A 200 6.36 3.32 7.96
C PHE A 200 7.84 3.06 7.71
N THR A 201 8.61 2.78 8.76
CA THR A 201 10.04 2.51 8.65
C THR A 201 10.31 1.21 7.91
N ARG A 202 9.56 0.15 8.19
CA ARG A 202 9.64 -1.10 7.43
C ARG A 202 9.27 -0.90 5.96
N ALA A 203 8.25 -0.09 5.67
CA ALA A 203 7.87 0.22 4.30
C ALA A 203 9.01 0.92 3.55
N LEU A 204 9.63 1.94 4.15
CA LEU A 204 10.78 2.65 3.57
C LEU A 204 12.02 1.75 3.40
N VAL A 205 12.32 0.89 4.36
CA VAL A 205 13.42 -0.09 4.24
C VAL A 205 13.17 -1.07 3.08
N ALA A 206 11.93 -1.54 2.91
CA ALA A 206 11.57 -2.39 1.78
C ALA A 206 11.75 -1.65 0.44
N ARG A 207 11.34 -0.38 0.37
CA ARG A 207 11.55 0.50 -0.81
C ARG A 207 13.03 0.74 -1.10
N GLN A 208 13.84 0.99 -0.08
CA GLN A 208 15.29 1.16 -0.21
C GLN A 208 15.93 -0.11 -0.78
N LYS A 209 15.50 -1.29 -0.31
CA LYS A 209 15.97 -2.58 -0.85
C LYS A 209 15.64 -2.72 -2.34
N ILE A 210 14.42 -2.36 -2.77
CA ILE A 210 14.02 -2.41 -4.18
C ILE A 210 14.90 -1.49 -5.03
N ALA A 211 15.06 -0.24 -4.60
CA ALA A 211 15.87 0.76 -5.31
C ALA A 211 17.35 0.37 -5.40
N ARG A 212 17.90 -0.22 -4.33
CA ARG A 212 19.25 -0.79 -4.32
C ARG A 212 19.40 -1.93 -5.31
N THR A 213 18.45 -2.87 -5.35
CA THR A 213 18.46 -3.97 -6.33
C THR A 213 18.34 -3.46 -7.76
N ALA A 214 17.64 -2.35 -7.99
CA ALA A 214 17.55 -1.70 -9.28
C ALA A 214 18.79 -0.87 -9.66
N GLY A 215 19.77 -0.71 -8.76
CA GLY A 215 20.98 0.07 -9.00
C GLY A 215 20.74 1.59 -9.09
N THR A 216 19.63 2.08 -8.53
CA THR A 216 19.24 3.51 -8.62
C THR A 216 19.70 4.34 -7.42
N LEU A 217 20.44 3.75 -6.47
CA LEU A 217 20.96 4.41 -5.28
C LEU A 217 22.49 4.35 -5.27
N THR A 218 23.13 5.47 -4.98
CA THR A 218 24.55 5.51 -4.65
C THR A 218 24.78 5.14 -3.18
N GLU A 219 26.01 4.81 -2.79
CA GLU A 219 26.36 4.56 -1.39
C GLU A 219 26.05 5.76 -0.49
N SER A 220 26.31 6.98 -0.99
CA SER A 220 25.94 8.22 -0.30
C SER A 220 24.43 8.38 -0.12
N ASP A 221 23.63 7.95 -1.11
CA ASP A 221 22.17 7.95 -0.97
C ASP A 221 21.72 6.97 0.10
N GLU A 222 22.34 5.78 0.16
CA GLU A 222 22.00 4.77 1.16
C GLU A 222 22.26 5.27 2.59
N SER A 223 23.40 5.92 2.84
CA SER A 223 23.71 6.53 4.14
C SER A 223 22.72 7.63 4.50
N ARG A 224 22.46 8.58 3.59
CA ARG A 224 21.51 9.68 3.79
C ARG A 224 20.08 9.18 4.05
N ILE A 225 19.63 8.17 3.30
CA ILE A 225 18.30 7.56 3.49
C ILE A 225 18.23 6.86 4.85
N ALA A 226 19.29 6.15 5.26
CA ALA A 226 19.32 5.50 6.57
C ALA A 226 19.21 6.51 7.72
N GLU A 227 19.95 7.62 7.66
CA GLU A 227 19.84 8.73 8.61
C GLU A 227 18.44 9.34 8.63
N SER A 228 17.85 9.57 7.45
CA SER A 228 16.51 10.12 7.31
C SER A 228 15.42 9.20 7.86
N ILE A 229 15.58 7.88 7.74
CA ILE A 229 14.69 6.88 8.37
C ILE A 229 14.84 6.92 9.90
N GLN A 230 16.06 7.13 10.43
CA GLN A 230 16.25 7.28 11.88
C GLN A 230 15.64 8.58 12.41
N LEU A 231 15.76 9.69 11.67
CA LEU A 231 15.09 10.94 11.99
C LEU A 231 13.56 10.75 11.99
N LEU A 232 13.00 10.11 10.95
CA LEU A 232 11.55 9.82 10.91
C LEU A 232 11.09 9.03 12.13
N LYS A 233 11.89 8.06 12.61
CA LYS A 233 11.55 7.28 13.82
C LYS A 233 11.39 8.13 15.06
N SER A 234 12.18 9.20 15.21
CA SER A 234 12.16 10.03 16.42
C SER A 234 10.92 10.90 16.53
N PHE A 235 10.11 11.03 15.48
CA PHE A 235 8.88 11.84 15.51
C PHE A 235 7.77 11.19 16.32
N PHE A 236 7.83 9.86 16.50
CA PHE A 236 6.75 9.07 17.05
C PHE A 236 6.93 8.85 18.56
N PRO A 237 6.12 9.50 19.42
CA PRO A 237 6.25 9.36 20.86
C PRO A 237 5.71 8.00 21.33
N SER A 238 6.08 7.58 22.54
CA SER A 238 5.53 6.36 23.16
C SER A 238 4.12 6.59 23.71
N GLN A 239 3.14 6.79 22.83
CA GLN A 239 1.73 7.05 23.18
C GLN A 239 0.76 6.23 22.32
N THR A 240 -0.41 5.92 22.89
CA THR A 240 -1.56 5.35 22.19
C THR A 240 -2.22 6.37 21.26
N VAL A 241 -2.52 5.95 20.04
CA VAL A 241 -3.36 6.68 19.09
C VAL A 241 -4.79 6.14 19.21
N MET A 242 -5.70 6.95 19.74
CA MET A 242 -7.09 6.53 19.96
C MET A 242 -7.85 6.41 18.64
N LYS A 243 -8.90 5.58 18.63
CA LYS A 243 -9.85 5.51 17.50
C LYS A 243 -10.34 6.90 17.11
N GLY A 244 -10.38 7.17 15.80
CA GLY A 244 -10.87 8.44 15.26
C GLY A 244 -9.86 9.59 15.30
N LYS A 245 -8.69 9.40 15.93
CA LYS A 245 -7.65 10.42 16.00
C LYS A 245 -6.70 10.35 14.81
N ASP A 246 -6.57 11.43 14.06
CA ASP A 246 -5.95 11.37 12.74
C ASP A 246 -4.45 11.64 12.75
N VAL A 247 -3.74 10.87 11.92
CA VAL A 247 -2.32 11.05 11.61
C VAL A 247 -2.22 11.42 10.13
N VAL A 248 -1.57 12.54 9.83
CA VAL A 248 -1.38 13.02 8.46
C VAL A 248 0.06 12.87 8.06
N LEU A 249 0.29 12.18 6.95
CA LEU A 249 1.55 12.18 6.23
C LEU A 249 1.44 13.23 5.12
N LEU A 250 2.16 14.34 5.23
CA LEU A 250 2.19 15.41 4.23
C LEU A 250 3.51 15.38 3.48
N ARG A 251 3.46 15.30 2.15
CA ARG A 251 4.59 15.60 1.27
C ARG A 251 4.35 17.01 0.69
N PRO A 252 5.09 18.03 1.13
CA PRO A 252 4.94 19.38 0.60
C PRO A 252 5.57 19.50 -0.82
N PRO A 253 5.34 20.60 -1.56
CA PRO A 253 5.83 20.78 -2.93
C PRO A 253 7.35 20.63 -3.09
N GLU A 254 8.13 21.06 -2.10
CA GLU A 254 9.58 20.93 -2.04
C GLU A 254 10.07 19.48 -1.83
N GLY A 255 9.15 18.53 -1.63
CA GLY A 255 9.46 17.15 -1.28
C GLY A 255 9.67 16.97 0.22
N GLY A 256 10.27 15.87 0.63
CA GLY A 256 10.36 15.52 2.04
C GLY A 256 9.03 15.03 2.60
N LEU A 257 8.96 14.96 3.92
CA LEU A 257 7.81 14.43 4.64
C LEU A 257 7.61 15.20 5.95
N VAL A 258 6.38 15.59 6.22
CA VAL A 258 5.93 16.09 7.52
C VAL A 258 4.92 15.11 8.09
N VAL A 259 5.05 14.80 9.37
CA VAL A 259 4.08 13.97 10.10
C VAL A 259 3.32 14.87 11.06
N GLU A 260 2.00 14.86 10.97
CA GLU A 260 1.11 15.57 11.88
C GLU A 260 0.19 14.59 12.62
N PHE A 261 -0.18 14.92 13.85
CA PHE A 261 -1.16 14.21 14.65
C PHE A 261 -2.12 15.20 15.29
N GLU A 262 -3.42 15.07 14.99
CA GLU A 262 -4.47 15.96 15.50
C GLU A 262 -4.12 17.46 15.34
N GLY A 263 -3.63 17.84 14.16
CA GLY A 263 -3.24 19.23 13.87
C GLY A 263 -1.96 19.70 14.59
N LYS A 264 -1.12 18.78 15.08
CA LYS A 264 0.19 19.11 15.66
C LYS A 264 1.30 18.44 14.85
N VAL A 265 2.32 19.21 14.50
CA VAL A 265 3.51 18.67 13.81
C VAL A 265 4.33 17.82 14.77
N LEU A 266 4.51 16.54 14.43
CA LEU A 266 5.38 15.61 15.15
C LEU A 266 6.83 15.69 14.67
N GLY A 267 7.04 16.04 13.40
CA GLY A 267 8.38 16.27 12.86
C GLY A 267 8.39 16.37 11.33
N ARG A 268 9.55 16.77 10.80
CA ARG A 268 9.80 16.99 9.38
C ARG A 268 11.13 16.38 8.94
N VAL A 269 11.11 15.57 7.89
CA VAL A 269 12.29 15.05 7.19
C VAL A 269 12.42 15.78 5.85
N ASN A 270 13.54 16.47 5.64
CA ASN A 270 13.82 17.19 4.39
C ASN A 270 14.56 16.29 3.37
N ASP A 271 13.98 15.12 3.10
CA ASP A 271 14.52 14.15 2.14
C ASP A 271 13.45 13.80 1.09
N PRO A 272 13.58 14.31 -0.16
CA PRO A 272 12.64 14.04 -1.24
C PRO A 272 12.38 12.55 -1.51
N TRP A 273 13.40 11.70 -1.28
CA TRP A 273 13.26 10.26 -1.47
C TRP A 273 12.31 9.67 -0.44
N ILE A 274 12.42 10.06 0.84
CA ILE A 274 11.55 9.59 1.93
C ILE A 274 10.11 9.98 1.67
N GLY A 275 9.87 11.25 1.33
CA GLY A 275 8.55 11.75 0.99
C GLY A 275 7.91 10.99 -0.16
N LYS A 276 8.65 10.86 -1.27
CA LYS A 276 8.16 10.17 -2.47
C LYS A 276 7.88 8.69 -2.23
N GLU A 277 8.86 7.95 -1.71
CA GLU A 277 8.72 6.50 -1.55
C GLU A 277 7.68 6.13 -0.50
N LEU A 278 7.51 6.92 0.57
CA LEU A 278 6.45 6.64 1.54
C LEU A 278 5.06 6.82 0.91
N MET A 279 4.84 7.86 0.11
CA MET A 279 3.57 8.04 -0.61
C MET A 279 3.30 6.89 -1.59
N LEU A 280 4.34 6.45 -2.32
CA LEU A 280 4.22 5.34 -3.27
C LEU A 280 3.83 4.02 -2.61
N THR A 281 4.11 3.81 -1.32
CA THR A 281 3.69 2.59 -0.61
C THR A 281 2.18 2.37 -0.65
N TYR A 282 1.37 3.44 -0.73
CA TYR A 282 -0.09 3.36 -0.83
C TYR A 282 -0.59 2.97 -2.22
N PHE A 283 0.28 3.07 -3.24
CA PHE A 283 -0.04 2.83 -4.64
C PHE A 283 0.80 1.70 -5.25
N ALA A 284 1.46 0.90 -4.41
CA ALA A 284 2.29 -0.20 -4.84
C ALA A 284 1.52 -1.15 -5.77
N ASP A 285 2.17 -1.66 -6.81
CA ASP A 285 1.55 -2.64 -7.72
C ASP A 285 1.57 -4.07 -7.16
N LYS A 286 2.44 -4.29 -6.16
CA LYS A 286 2.52 -5.53 -5.37
C LYS A 286 2.39 -5.17 -3.91
N ASP A 287 1.85 -6.10 -3.11
CA ASP A 287 1.65 -5.91 -1.67
C ASP A 287 0.83 -4.64 -1.34
N VAL A 288 -0.29 -4.45 -2.06
CA VAL A 288 -1.18 -3.30 -1.94
C VAL A 288 -1.64 -3.11 -0.49
N ILE A 289 -1.46 -1.91 0.06
CA ILE A 289 -1.83 -1.60 1.45
C ILE A 289 -3.36 -1.58 1.62
N SER A 290 -4.08 -1.03 0.65
CA SER A 290 -5.54 -0.97 0.62
C SER A 290 -6.02 -0.94 -0.83
N ASP A 291 -6.63 -2.03 -1.28
CA ASP A 291 -7.24 -2.10 -2.61
C ASP A 291 -8.32 -1.02 -2.76
N LYS A 292 -9.13 -0.81 -1.72
CA LYS A 292 -10.20 0.19 -1.72
C LYS A 292 -9.69 1.61 -1.88
N LEU A 293 -8.59 1.97 -1.20
CA LEU A 293 -7.97 3.27 -1.39
C LEU A 293 -7.46 3.42 -2.82
N LYS A 294 -6.74 2.41 -3.35
CA LYS A 294 -6.16 2.46 -4.69
C LYS A 294 -7.26 2.57 -5.77
N GLU A 295 -8.34 1.80 -5.64
CA GLU A 295 -9.54 1.84 -6.49
C GLU A 295 -10.20 3.24 -6.48
N ASP A 296 -10.50 3.78 -5.29
CA ASP A 296 -11.21 5.06 -5.19
C ASP A 296 -10.34 6.24 -5.62
N VAL A 297 -9.02 6.19 -5.38
CA VAL A 297 -8.07 7.17 -5.91
C VAL A 297 -8.00 7.10 -7.44
N ALA A 298 -7.95 5.90 -8.02
CA ALA A 298 -7.93 5.74 -9.47
C ALA A 298 -9.15 6.40 -10.13
N GLN A 299 -10.34 6.15 -9.58
CA GLN A 299 -11.58 6.77 -10.04
C GLN A 299 -11.61 8.28 -9.79
N GLY A 300 -11.09 8.73 -8.65
CA GLY A 300 -10.97 10.16 -8.31
C GLY A 300 -10.11 10.91 -9.32
N LEU A 301 -8.92 10.39 -9.63
CA LEU A 301 -8.00 10.97 -10.61
C LEU A 301 -8.61 11.02 -12.01
N GLU A 302 -9.28 9.95 -12.45
CA GLU A 302 -9.95 9.94 -13.76
C GLU A 302 -11.06 11.00 -13.83
N LYS A 303 -11.83 11.18 -12.75
CA LYS A 303 -12.83 12.25 -12.67
C LYS A 303 -12.21 13.65 -12.73
N LEU A 304 -11.02 13.85 -12.14
CA LEU A 304 -10.32 15.14 -12.19
C LEU A 304 -9.82 15.46 -13.59
N ILE A 305 -9.35 14.47 -14.35
CA ILE A 305 -8.83 14.67 -15.72
C ILE A 305 -9.95 14.95 -16.73
N ARG A 306 -11.16 14.43 -16.47
CA ARG A 306 -12.33 14.64 -17.35
C ARG A 306 -13.10 15.93 -17.07
N LYS A 307 -12.79 16.65 -16.00
CA LYS A 307 -13.39 17.95 -15.67
C LYS A 307 -12.75 19.05 -16.48
#